data_AF-A0A543K5F1-F1
#
_entry.id   AF-A0A543K5F1-F1
#
_cell.length_a   1.000
_cell.length_b   1.000
_cell.length_c   1.000
_cell.angle_alpha   90.00
_cell.angle_beta   90.00
_cell.angle_gamma   90.00
#
_symmetry.space_group_name_H-M   'P 1'
#
loop_
_entity.id
_entity.type
_entity.pdbx_description
1 polymer ?
#
loop_
_entity_poly.entity_id
_entity_poly.type
_entity_poly.pdbx_seq_one_letter_code
_entity_poly.pdbx_strand_id
1 'polypeptide(L)'
;MSAHDDLRAWLWAPLGEPGLAAMVDGLPPIERHASRPGPLRQQHRCSLTLGGRAVSVDWRGVPMVASVDGEAAVASELCHGTGPGGIVWSYPVSSATVLDEPVTTERAELRRTGLRRLPGAASPWLLAVEGPGGRAWTWEAAGGPVFADRVELRRSGEQDPVVTHLLRPVPGRPRGGDEAEGRVIWTADAVPAEVLLDVLWVLQEVWSGILPKAQRVARADVL
;
A
#
# COMPACT_ATOMS: atom_id res chain seq x y z
N MET A 1 -12.33 17.07 -23.40
CA MET A 1 -11.52 16.44 -22.34
C MET A 1 -11.69 14.95 -22.52
N SER A 2 -10.59 14.19 -22.68
CA SER A 2 -10.72 12.74 -22.84
C SER A 2 -11.07 12.10 -21.49
N ALA A 3 -11.69 10.92 -21.48
CA ALA A 3 -11.99 10.20 -20.23
C ALA A 3 -10.71 9.95 -19.40
N HIS A 4 -9.56 9.82 -20.06
CA HIS A 4 -8.26 9.70 -19.42
C HIS A 4 -7.79 11.02 -18.77
N ASP A 5 -8.06 12.17 -19.38
CA ASP A 5 -7.77 13.49 -18.79
C ASP A 5 -8.67 13.77 -17.58
N ASP A 6 -9.95 13.41 -17.68
CA ASP A 6 -10.92 13.53 -16.57
C ASP A 6 -10.49 12.67 -15.38
N LEU A 7 -10.07 11.42 -15.65
CA LEU A 7 -9.53 10.52 -14.64
C LEU A 7 -8.23 11.06 -14.03
N ARG A 8 -7.30 11.59 -14.84
CA ARG A 8 -6.07 12.22 -14.35
C ARG A 8 -6.36 13.40 -13.44
N ALA A 9 -7.25 14.29 -13.86
CA ALA A 9 -7.63 15.46 -13.09
C ALA A 9 -8.25 15.06 -11.74
N TRP A 10 -9.12 14.05 -11.75
CA TRP A 10 -9.73 13.54 -10.53
C TRP A 10 -8.72 12.84 -9.61
N LEU A 11 -7.84 11.97 -10.13
CA LEU A 11 -6.87 11.21 -9.33
C LEU A 11 -5.93 12.09 -8.50
N TRP A 12 -5.67 13.30 -8.99
CA TRP A 12 -4.77 14.27 -8.37
C TRP A 12 -5.49 15.47 -7.76
N ALA A 13 -6.82 15.50 -7.81
CA ALA A 13 -7.61 16.48 -7.09
C ALA A 13 -7.77 16.06 -5.63
N PRO A 14 -7.80 17.02 -4.67
CA PRO A 14 -8.14 16.70 -3.29
C PRO A 14 -9.52 16.04 -3.18
N LEU A 15 -9.65 15.07 -2.28
CA LEU A 15 -10.93 14.43 -1.96
C LEU A 15 -11.93 15.42 -1.32
N GLY A 16 -11.43 16.49 -0.71
CA GLY A 16 -12.22 17.61 -0.18
C GLY A 16 -12.78 17.38 1.22
N GLU A 17 -12.86 16.13 1.66
CA GLU A 17 -13.35 15.74 2.99
C GLU A 17 -12.52 14.59 3.56
N PRO A 18 -12.25 14.58 4.87
CA PRO A 18 -11.61 13.44 5.50
C PRO A 18 -12.56 12.25 5.47
N GLY A 19 -12.02 11.05 5.35
CA GLY A 19 -12.87 9.87 5.22
C GLY A 19 -12.19 8.58 5.62
N LEU A 20 -12.99 7.52 5.58
CA LEU A 20 -12.56 6.16 5.88
C LEU A 20 -13.30 5.16 4.99
N ALA A 21 -12.63 4.07 4.65
CA ALA A 21 -13.24 2.94 3.97
C ALA A 21 -12.79 1.63 4.64
N ALA A 22 -13.74 0.70 4.79
CA ALA A 22 -13.41 -0.65 5.20
C ALA A 22 -12.64 -1.36 4.09
N MET A 23 -11.57 -2.04 4.47
CA MET A 23 -10.71 -2.82 3.58
C MET A 23 -11.00 -4.30 3.79
N VAL A 24 -12.03 -4.77 3.09
CA VAL A 24 -12.43 -6.18 3.09
C VAL A 24 -11.80 -6.87 1.90
N ASP A 25 -10.78 -7.68 2.17
CA ASP A 25 -10.18 -8.53 1.13
C ASP A 25 -11.12 -9.70 0.80
N GLY A 26 -11.75 -9.62 -0.37
CA GLY A 26 -12.70 -10.56 -0.93
C GLY A 26 -12.12 -11.93 -1.24
N LEU A 27 -10.80 -12.12 -1.17
CA LEU A 27 -10.21 -13.45 -1.22
C LEU A 27 -10.33 -14.16 0.12
N PRO A 28 -10.78 -15.43 0.16
CA PRO A 28 -10.76 -16.23 1.37
C PRO A 28 -9.30 -16.49 1.81
N PRO A 29 -9.04 -16.72 3.11
CA PRO A 29 -7.69 -16.92 3.63
C PRO A 29 -6.87 -18.02 2.93
N ILE A 30 -7.51 -19.01 2.31
CA ILE A 30 -6.80 -20.05 1.53
C ILE A 30 -6.27 -19.52 0.20
N GLU A 31 -7.08 -18.74 -0.52
CA GLU A 31 -6.76 -18.22 -1.84
C GLU A 31 -5.83 -17.01 -1.78
N ARG A 32 -5.81 -16.28 -0.66
CA ARG A 32 -4.77 -15.28 -0.39
C ARG A 32 -3.35 -15.86 -0.46
N HIS A 33 -3.16 -17.16 -0.27
CA HIS A 33 -1.83 -17.77 -0.25
C HIS A 33 -1.64 -18.88 -1.31
N ALA A 34 -2.71 -19.39 -1.91
CA ALA A 34 -2.68 -20.52 -2.84
C ALA A 34 -2.20 -20.15 -4.25
N SER A 35 -1.08 -19.42 -4.35
CA SER A 35 -0.46 -18.85 -5.54
C SER A 35 -1.19 -17.65 -6.16
N ARG A 36 -0.38 -16.66 -6.59
CA ARG A 36 -0.85 -15.51 -7.39
C ARG A 36 -1.73 -16.04 -8.53
N PRO A 37 -2.84 -15.36 -8.88
CA PRO A 37 -3.57 -15.73 -10.07
C PRO A 37 -2.58 -15.79 -11.24
N GLY A 38 -2.59 -16.90 -11.97
CA GLY A 38 -1.79 -17.02 -13.18
C GLY A 38 -2.09 -15.85 -14.13
N PRO A 39 -1.22 -15.56 -15.12
CA PRO A 39 -1.25 -14.35 -15.94
C PRO A 39 -2.59 -14.08 -16.66
N LEU A 40 -3.47 -15.08 -16.75
CA LEU A 40 -4.77 -15.04 -17.42
C LEU A 40 -5.97 -14.96 -16.46
N ARG A 41 -5.75 -14.85 -15.14
CA ARG A 41 -6.82 -14.85 -14.14
C ARG A 41 -6.99 -13.45 -13.54
N GLN A 42 -8.24 -13.00 -13.52
CA GLN A 42 -8.65 -11.86 -12.73
C GLN A 42 -9.20 -12.34 -11.38
N GLN A 43 -8.80 -11.69 -10.29
CA GLN A 43 -9.31 -11.96 -8.95
C GLN A 43 -9.61 -10.66 -8.23
N HIS A 44 -10.86 -10.48 -7.83
CA HIS A 44 -11.28 -9.31 -7.07
C HIS A 44 -10.69 -9.32 -5.66
N ARG A 45 -10.14 -8.19 -5.22
CA ARG A 45 -9.56 -8.00 -3.89
C ARG A 45 -10.46 -7.16 -3.01
N CYS A 46 -10.84 -5.97 -3.44
CA CYS A 46 -11.76 -5.14 -2.65
C CYS A 46 -12.45 -4.10 -3.52
N SER A 47 -13.54 -3.55 -2.98
CA SER A 47 -14.22 -2.39 -3.54
C SER A 47 -14.25 -1.28 -2.51
N LEU A 48 -14.08 -0.03 -2.96
CA LEU A 48 -14.20 1.15 -2.12
C LEU A 48 -14.79 2.32 -2.93
N THR A 49 -15.28 3.33 -2.22
CA THR A 49 -15.78 4.57 -2.84
C THR A 49 -14.88 5.71 -2.42
N LEU A 50 -14.31 6.43 -3.38
CA LEU A 50 -13.46 7.59 -3.15
C LEU A 50 -14.07 8.79 -3.87
N GLY A 51 -14.29 9.91 -3.17
CA GLY A 51 -14.81 11.14 -3.78
C GLY A 51 -16.07 10.92 -4.64
N GLY A 52 -16.96 10.02 -4.22
CA GLY A 52 -18.18 9.66 -4.95
C GLY A 52 -18.02 8.69 -6.13
N ARG A 53 -16.80 8.23 -6.45
CA ARG A 53 -16.51 7.28 -7.55
C ARG A 53 -16.27 5.88 -7.03
N ALA A 54 -16.73 4.89 -7.79
CA ALA A 54 -16.54 3.49 -7.45
C ALA A 54 -15.14 3.04 -7.87
N VAL A 55 -14.46 2.36 -6.97
CA VAL A 55 -13.14 1.78 -7.20
C VAL A 55 -13.20 0.28 -6.97
N SER A 56 -12.72 -0.49 -7.95
CA SER A 56 -12.41 -1.91 -7.78
C SER A 56 -10.90 -2.13 -7.73
N VAL A 57 -10.45 -3.02 -6.86
CA VAL A 57 -9.06 -3.48 -6.82
C VAL A 57 -9.07 -4.95 -7.19
N ASP A 58 -8.33 -5.30 -8.23
CA ASP A 58 -8.29 -6.65 -8.80
C ASP A 58 -6.84 -7.05 -9.07
N TRP A 59 -6.49 -8.32 -8.84
CA TRP A 59 -5.35 -8.89 -9.54
C TRP A 59 -5.72 -9.18 -10.98
N ARG A 60 -4.86 -8.79 -11.93
CA ARG A 60 -5.01 -9.04 -13.37
C ARG A 60 -3.76 -9.74 -13.89
N GLY A 61 -3.59 -11.01 -13.49
CA GLY A 61 -2.33 -11.71 -13.68
C GLY A 61 -1.24 -11.22 -12.73
N VAL A 62 -0.25 -10.47 -13.24
CA VAL A 62 0.92 -10.04 -12.47
C VAL A 62 0.71 -8.71 -11.71
N PRO A 63 0.13 -7.66 -12.30
CA PRO A 63 -0.17 -6.46 -11.53
C PRO A 63 -1.47 -6.60 -10.73
N MET A 64 -1.48 -6.01 -9.53
CA MET A 64 -2.70 -5.59 -8.87
C MET A 64 -3.11 -4.23 -9.44
N VAL A 65 -4.38 -4.06 -9.78
CA VAL A 65 -4.88 -2.89 -10.49
C VAL A 65 -6.08 -2.31 -9.74
N ALA A 66 -6.00 -1.03 -9.38
CA ALA A 66 -7.17 -0.23 -9.04
C ALA A 66 -7.80 0.31 -10.31
N SER A 67 -9.08 0.07 -10.51
CA SER A 67 -9.88 0.65 -11.58
C SER A 67 -10.94 1.58 -11.02
N VAL A 68 -11.13 2.72 -11.68
CA VAL A 68 -12.10 3.76 -11.29
C VAL A 68 -13.13 3.84 -12.40
N ASP A 69 -14.39 3.57 -12.07
CA ASP A 69 -15.49 3.47 -13.05
C ASP A 69 -15.16 2.55 -14.25
N GLY A 70 -14.38 1.50 -14.00
CA GLY A 70 -13.98 0.51 -15.02
C GLY A 70 -12.65 0.79 -15.72
N GLU A 71 -12.09 2.00 -15.59
CA GLU A 71 -10.82 2.39 -16.20
C GLU A 71 -9.64 2.14 -15.27
N ALA A 72 -8.55 1.54 -15.78
CA ALA A 72 -7.36 1.27 -14.97
C ALA A 72 -6.67 2.59 -14.56
N ALA A 73 -6.49 2.79 -13.26
CA ALA A 73 -5.98 4.04 -12.70
C ALA A 73 -4.60 3.87 -12.07
N VAL A 74 -4.42 2.84 -11.24
CA VAL A 74 -3.17 2.53 -10.56
C VAL A 74 -2.88 1.05 -10.72
N ALA A 75 -1.65 0.69 -11.07
CA ALA A 75 -1.19 -0.69 -11.12
C ALA A 75 0.04 -0.85 -10.23
N SER A 76 0.16 -1.99 -9.55
CA SER A 76 1.27 -2.29 -8.65
C SER A 76 1.71 -3.74 -8.78
N GLU A 77 3.02 -3.93 -8.92
CA GLU A 77 3.68 -5.22 -9.02
C GLU A 77 4.71 -5.38 -7.90
N LEU A 78 4.76 -6.57 -7.30
CA LEU A 78 5.81 -6.90 -6.34
C LEU A 78 7.07 -7.24 -7.12
N CYS A 79 8.09 -6.41 -6.94
CA CYS A 79 9.42 -6.58 -7.46
C CYS A 79 10.39 -6.94 -6.32
N HIS A 80 11.59 -7.38 -6.66
CA HIS A 80 12.68 -7.54 -5.71
C HIS A 80 13.68 -6.39 -5.91
N GLY A 81 13.87 -5.58 -4.88
CA GLY A 81 14.93 -4.59 -4.82
C GLY A 81 16.27 -5.24 -4.48
N THR A 82 17.36 -4.68 -5.00
CA THR A 82 18.74 -5.05 -4.63
C THR A 82 19.33 -3.98 -3.70
N GLY A 83 19.75 -4.37 -2.50
CA GLY A 83 20.46 -3.46 -1.58
C GLY A 83 21.81 -2.98 -2.13
N PRO A 84 22.35 -1.85 -1.66
CA PRO A 84 23.65 -1.34 -2.09
C PRO A 84 24.79 -2.13 -1.44
N GLY A 85 25.85 -2.33 -2.23
CA GLY A 85 27.17 -2.78 -1.78
C GLY A 85 27.29 -4.30 -1.63
N GLY A 86 27.85 -4.97 -2.65
CA GLY A 86 28.55 -6.27 -2.59
C GLY A 86 27.82 -7.51 -2.05
N ILE A 87 26.72 -7.36 -1.33
CA ILE A 87 25.92 -8.40 -0.68
C ILE A 87 24.48 -8.19 -1.14
N VAL A 88 24.02 -9.09 -2.01
CA VAL A 88 22.65 -9.06 -2.55
C VAL A 88 21.71 -9.65 -1.50
N TRP A 89 21.10 -8.80 -0.68
CA TRP A 89 19.85 -9.15 -0.01
C TRP A 89 18.71 -8.66 -0.90
N SER A 90 18.00 -9.58 -1.55
CA SER A 90 16.75 -9.25 -2.23
C SER A 90 15.71 -8.90 -1.17
N TYR A 91 15.25 -7.65 -1.15
CA TYR A 91 14.09 -7.28 -0.36
C TYR A 91 12.95 -6.97 -1.32
N PRO A 92 11.77 -7.53 -1.10
CA PRO A 92 10.63 -7.23 -1.94
C PRO A 92 10.15 -5.78 -1.72
N VAL A 93 9.75 -5.14 -2.82
CA VAL A 93 9.14 -3.81 -2.88
C VAL A 93 8.06 -3.82 -3.94
N SER A 94 7.04 -3.00 -3.79
CA SER A 94 6.05 -2.82 -4.84
C SER A 94 6.46 -1.68 -5.76
N SER A 95 6.64 -1.97 -7.06
CA SER A 95 6.73 -0.94 -8.10
C SER A 95 5.31 -0.66 -8.58
N ALA A 96 4.98 0.62 -8.77
CA ALA A 96 3.64 1.00 -9.20
C ALA A 96 3.67 1.97 -10.38
N THR A 97 2.52 2.14 -11.01
CA THR A 97 2.25 3.17 -12.01
C THR A 97 0.91 3.82 -11.73
N VAL A 98 0.81 5.14 -11.91
CA VAL A 98 -0.46 5.88 -11.89
C VAL A 98 -0.68 6.44 -13.30
N LEU A 99 -1.73 5.98 -13.98
CA LEU A 99 -1.99 6.32 -15.39
C LEU A 99 -0.75 6.18 -16.29
N ASP A 100 -0.08 5.02 -16.19
CA ASP A 100 1.16 4.67 -16.90
C ASP A 100 2.41 5.49 -16.52
N GLU A 101 2.30 6.43 -15.56
CA GLU A 101 3.43 7.18 -15.05
C GLU A 101 4.06 6.44 -13.85
N PRO A 102 5.40 6.27 -13.80
CA PRO A 102 6.03 5.40 -12.82
C PRO A 102 6.00 5.96 -11.40
N VAL A 103 5.85 5.06 -10.43
CA VAL A 103 6.05 5.26 -9.01
C VAL A 103 7.15 4.30 -8.55
N THR A 104 8.25 4.86 -8.08
CA THR A 104 9.41 4.11 -7.58
C THR A 104 9.36 4.04 -6.08
N THR A 105 9.80 2.90 -5.52
CA THR A 105 9.83 2.66 -4.09
C THR A 105 11.16 2.04 -3.70
N GLU A 106 11.81 2.60 -2.69
CA GLU A 106 13.08 2.09 -2.16
C GLU A 106 13.16 2.22 -0.63
N ARG A 107 14.05 1.47 0.03
CA ARG A 107 14.24 1.62 1.48
C ARG A 107 14.93 2.96 1.75
N ALA A 108 14.37 3.78 2.62
CA ALA A 108 14.88 5.12 2.91
C ALA A 108 16.30 5.11 3.51
N GLU A 109 16.70 4.01 4.16
CA GLU A 109 18.07 3.77 4.64
C GLU A 109 19.11 3.82 3.50
N LEU A 110 18.71 3.53 2.26
CA LEU A 110 19.59 3.45 1.10
C LEU A 110 19.83 4.81 0.41
N ARG A 111 18.93 5.79 0.61
CA ARG A 111 19.09 7.17 0.11
C ARG A 111 20.07 8.01 0.94
N ARG A 112 20.33 7.64 2.19
CA ARG A 112 21.24 8.39 3.06
C ARG A 112 22.70 7.98 2.83
N THR A 113 23.30 8.52 1.78
CA THR A 113 24.76 8.58 1.66
C THR A 113 25.34 9.58 2.68
N GLY A 114 26.09 9.10 3.68
CA GLY A 114 27.23 9.85 4.23
C GLY A 114 27.19 10.38 5.67
N LEU A 115 26.15 10.20 6.48
CA LEU A 115 26.15 10.66 7.89
C LEU A 115 26.07 9.51 8.90
N ARG A 116 27.04 9.56 9.82
CA ARG A 116 27.40 8.59 10.86
C ARG A 116 26.20 8.29 11.78
N ARG A 117 25.94 7.00 12.00
CA ARG A 117 24.91 6.45 12.91
C ARG A 117 24.89 7.17 14.26
N LEU A 118 23.70 7.65 14.66
CA LEU A 118 23.35 7.75 16.09
C LEU A 118 22.67 6.43 16.50
N PRO A 119 22.96 5.90 17.70
CA PRO A 119 22.31 4.69 18.20
C PRO A 119 20.87 5.03 18.63
N GLY A 120 19.92 4.65 17.77
CA GLY A 120 18.47 4.77 17.96
C GLY A 120 17.82 4.30 16.66
N ALA A 121 17.23 3.10 16.68
CA ALA A 121 16.91 2.32 15.48
C ALA A 121 16.09 3.10 14.44
N ALA A 122 16.61 3.24 13.22
CA ALA A 122 15.79 3.64 12.07
C ALA A 122 14.75 2.53 11.82
N SER A 123 13.50 2.91 11.55
CA SER A 123 12.44 1.95 11.26
C SER A 123 12.84 1.14 10.01
N PRO A 124 12.98 -0.19 10.10
CA PRO A 124 13.36 -1.01 8.95
C PRO A 124 12.32 -0.98 7.82
N TRP A 125 11.13 -0.45 8.11
CA TRP A 125 9.96 -0.34 7.23
C TRP A 125 9.73 1.06 6.68
N LEU A 126 10.71 1.97 6.81
CA LEU A 126 10.63 3.28 6.18
C LEU A 126 11.04 3.16 4.70
N LEU A 127 10.08 3.36 3.82
CA LEU A 127 10.26 3.40 2.37
C LEU A 127 10.17 4.83 1.88
N ALA A 128 11.08 5.21 0.99
CA ALA A 128 10.98 6.41 0.17
C ALA A 128 10.24 6.06 -1.12
N VAL A 129 9.25 6.88 -1.47
CA VAL A 129 8.40 6.70 -2.65
C VAL A 129 8.48 7.96 -3.49
N GLU A 130 8.74 7.83 -4.78
CA GLU A 130 8.67 8.94 -5.73
C GLU A 130 7.68 8.63 -6.82
N GLY A 131 6.95 9.64 -7.26
CA GLY A 131 5.97 9.48 -8.31
C GLY A 131 5.86 10.70 -9.23
N PRO A 132 4.78 10.73 -10.03
CA PRO A 132 4.59 11.72 -11.09
C PRO A 132 4.61 13.16 -10.59
N GLY A 133 5.06 14.08 -11.45
CA GLY A 133 5.05 15.52 -11.16
C GLY A 133 5.97 15.94 -10.00
N GLY A 134 7.02 15.17 -9.70
CA GLY A 134 7.95 15.45 -8.61
C GLY A 134 7.37 15.17 -7.22
N ARG A 135 6.29 14.39 -7.15
CA ARG A 135 5.69 13.98 -5.88
C ARG A 135 6.59 12.97 -5.18
N ALA A 136 6.69 13.11 -3.88
CA ALA A 136 7.45 12.21 -3.04
C ALA A 136 6.71 11.96 -1.73
N TRP A 137 6.77 10.72 -1.27
CA TRP A 137 6.15 10.27 -0.06
C TRP A 137 7.13 9.40 0.74
N THR A 138 6.77 9.16 1.99
CA THR A 138 7.32 8.08 2.78
C THR A 138 6.22 7.15 3.23
N TRP A 139 6.46 5.85 3.08
CA TRP A 139 5.66 4.82 3.74
C TRP A 139 6.38 4.36 4.98
N GLU A 140 5.65 4.30 6.08
CA GLU A 140 6.16 3.77 7.34
C GLU A 140 5.14 2.81 7.95
N ALA A 141 5.56 1.56 8.19
CA ALA A 141 4.80 0.68 9.04
C ALA A 141 4.98 1.13 10.50
N ALA A 142 3.87 1.39 11.19
CA ALA A 142 3.84 2.01 12.51
C ALA A 142 2.93 1.23 13.48
N GLY A 143 3.06 1.59 14.76
CA GLY A 143 2.24 1.07 15.85
C GLY A 143 2.72 -0.28 16.39
N GLY A 144 2.85 -0.36 17.71
CA GLY A 144 3.29 -1.57 18.41
C GLY A 144 4.80 -1.81 18.38
N PRO A 145 5.42 -2.20 19.51
CA PRO A 145 6.87 -2.46 19.58
C PRO A 145 7.33 -3.72 18.83
N VAL A 146 6.40 -4.58 18.41
CA VAL A 146 6.69 -5.90 17.78
C VAL A 146 5.93 -6.10 16.45
N PHE A 147 4.76 -5.50 16.31
CA PHE A 147 3.80 -5.75 15.24
C PHE A 147 3.19 -4.42 14.81
N ALA A 148 3.46 -3.98 13.57
CA ALA A 148 2.83 -2.81 12.96
C ALA A 148 1.29 -2.91 12.98
N ASP A 149 0.60 -2.03 13.71
CA ASP A 149 -0.86 -2.01 13.70
C ASP A 149 -1.45 -1.14 12.58
N ARG A 150 -0.59 -0.42 11.86
CA ARG A 150 -0.95 0.45 10.75
C ARG A 150 0.23 0.73 9.83
N VAL A 151 -0.10 1.31 8.68
CA VAL A 151 0.83 1.89 7.72
C VAL A 151 0.44 3.34 7.55
N GLU A 152 1.44 4.20 7.45
CA GLU A 152 1.27 5.63 7.31
C GLU A 152 1.99 6.08 6.03
N LEU A 153 1.24 6.70 5.12
CA LEU A 153 1.78 7.43 3.97
C LEU A 153 1.84 8.91 4.34
N ARG A 154 3.04 9.48 4.26
CA ARG A 154 3.31 10.91 4.49
C ARG A 154 3.84 11.51 3.21
N ARG A 155 3.49 12.76 2.91
CA ARG A 155 4.20 13.51 1.87
C ARG A 155 5.58 13.88 2.37
N SER A 156 6.54 13.96 1.45
CA SER A 156 7.92 14.32 1.79
C SER A 156 7.98 15.69 2.46
N GLY A 157 8.50 15.74 3.69
CA GLY A 157 8.63 16.96 4.49
C GLY A 157 7.48 17.21 5.46
N GLU A 158 6.41 16.41 5.39
CA GLU A 158 5.29 16.48 6.34
C GLU A 158 5.49 15.52 7.51
N GLN A 159 4.96 15.89 8.69
CA GLN A 159 5.03 15.06 9.90
C GLN A 159 3.81 14.15 10.03
N ASP A 160 2.64 14.68 9.68
CA ASP A 160 1.36 13.99 9.80
C ASP A 160 1.10 13.13 8.56
N PRO A 161 0.53 11.92 8.73
CA PRO A 161 0.15 11.09 7.59
C PRO A 161 -1.07 11.66 6.87
N VAL A 162 -0.99 11.70 5.54
CA VAL A 162 -2.13 12.04 4.66
C VAL A 162 -3.04 10.84 4.46
N VAL A 163 -2.47 9.62 4.51
CA VAL A 163 -3.23 8.36 4.49
C VAL A 163 -2.70 7.44 5.59
N THR A 164 -3.62 6.83 6.33
CA THR A 164 -3.31 5.81 7.33
C THR A 164 -4.11 4.55 7.05
N HIS A 165 -3.43 3.43 6.85
CA HIS A 165 -4.02 2.11 6.74
C HIS A 165 -3.96 1.39 8.07
N LEU A 166 -5.08 1.21 8.74
CA LEU A 166 -5.18 0.33 9.90
C LEU A 166 -5.10 -1.13 9.44
N LEU A 167 -4.03 -1.80 9.80
CA LEU A 167 -3.84 -3.21 9.49
C LEU A 167 -4.71 -4.01 10.46
N ARG A 168 -5.61 -4.84 9.96
CA ARG A 168 -6.38 -5.79 10.80
C ARG A 168 -6.55 -7.13 10.09
N PRO A 169 -6.62 -8.23 10.85
CA PRO A 169 -6.42 -8.32 12.32
C PRO A 169 -4.96 -8.11 12.76
N VAL A 170 -4.75 -7.76 14.04
CA VAL A 170 -3.43 -7.60 14.69
C VAL A 170 -3.38 -8.51 15.94
N PRO A 171 -2.37 -9.38 16.12
CA PRO A 171 -2.23 -10.22 17.30
C PRO A 171 -2.23 -9.43 18.59
N GLY A 172 -2.93 -9.94 19.61
CA GLY A 172 -3.02 -9.30 20.91
C GLY A 172 -4.00 -8.11 21.00
N ARG A 173 -4.73 -7.79 19.92
CA ARG A 173 -5.86 -6.85 19.98
C ARG A 173 -7.22 -7.58 19.91
N PRO A 174 -8.23 -7.17 20.71
CA PRO A 174 -9.56 -7.78 20.67
C PRO A 174 -10.21 -7.71 19.28
N ARG A 175 -10.92 -8.76 18.87
CA ARG A 175 -11.70 -8.83 17.61
C ARG A 175 -13.13 -8.24 17.74
N GLY A 176 -13.36 -7.30 18.66
CA GLY A 176 -14.71 -6.84 18.99
C GLY A 176 -15.20 -5.71 18.08
N GLY A 177 -16.37 -5.88 17.44
CA GLY A 177 -17.08 -4.83 16.69
C GLY A 177 -16.59 -4.61 15.26
N ASP A 178 -16.93 -3.47 14.66
CA ASP A 178 -16.54 -3.05 13.29
C ASP A 178 -15.01 -2.99 13.07
N GLU A 179 -14.19 -3.24 14.10
CA GLU A 179 -12.72 -3.23 14.09
C GLU A 179 -12.08 -4.56 13.60
N ALA A 180 -12.89 -5.54 13.21
CA ALA A 180 -12.41 -6.83 12.71
C ALA A 180 -11.71 -6.74 11.33
N GLU A 181 -11.98 -5.67 10.58
CA GLU A 181 -11.52 -5.47 9.20
C GLU A 181 -10.50 -4.34 9.12
N GLY A 182 -9.58 -4.44 8.16
CA GLY A 182 -8.64 -3.36 7.88
C GLY A 182 -9.40 -2.11 7.47
N ARG A 183 -8.80 -0.93 7.64
CA ARG A 183 -9.41 0.32 7.20
C ARG A 183 -8.37 1.23 6.61
N VAL A 184 -8.73 1.94 5.54
CA VAL A 184 -7.94 3.06 5.05
C VAL A 184 -8.62 4.35 5.47
N ILE A 185 -7.84 5.30 5.99
CA ILE A 185 -8.27 6.58 6.52
C ILE A 185 -7.46 7.66 5.81
N TRP A 186 -8.10 8.76 5.42
CA TRP A 186 -7.43 9.85 4.71
C TRP A 186 -7.86 11.23 5.23
N THR A 187 -6.97 12.20 5.05
CA THR A 187 -7.24 13.62 5.33
C THR A 187 -8.00 14.28 4.19
N ALA A 188 -8.61 15.44 4.42
CA ALA A 188 -9.42 16.15 3.41
C ALA A 188 -8.62 16.55 2.16
N ASP A 189 -7.33 16.82 2.34
CA ASP A 189 -6.41 17.22 1.27
C ASP A 189 -5.73 16.04 0.59
N ALA A 190 -5.98 14.79 1.03
CA ALA A 190 -5.53 13.59 0.35
C ALA A 190 -6.10 13.54 -1.07
N VAL A 191 -5.30 13.04 -2.01
CA VAL A 191 -5.74 12.81 -3.39
C VAL A 191 -6.06 11.32 -3.59
N PRO A 192 -7.00 10.94 -4.48
CA PRO A 192 -7.35 9.54 -4.68
C PRO A 192 -6.14 8.64 -4.99
N ALA A 193 -5.17 9.12 -5.77
CA ALA A 193 -3.97 8.34 -6.07
C ALA A 193 -3.15 7.96 -4.83
N GLU A 194 -3.07 8.82 -3.80
CA GLU A 194 -2.37 8.51 -2.54
C GLU A 194 -3.06 7.36 -1.80
N VAL A 195 -4.40 7.38 -1.74
CA VAL A 195 -5.20 6.32 -1.11
C VAL A 195 -5.06 5.01 -1.87
N LEU A 196 -5.13 5.04 -3.21
CA LEU A 196 -5.02 3.85 -4.05
C LEU A 196 -3.62 3.22 -4.00
N LEU A 197 -2.56 4.03 -4.00
CA LEU A 197 -1.19 3.55 -3.86
C LEU A 197 -1.00 2.82 -2.52
N ASP A 198 -1.46 3.41 -1.43
CA ASP A 198 -1.41 2.79 -0.11
C ASP A 198 -2.19 1.47 -0.07
N VAL A 199 -3.41 1.44 -0.60
CA VAL A 199 -4.24 0.22 -0.66
C VAL A 199 -3.56 -0.90 -1.45
N LEU A 200 -3.05 -0.59 -2.65
CA LEU A 200 -2.37 -1.58 -3.50
C LEU A 200 -1.11 -2.11 -2.82
N TRP A 201 -0.32 -1.22 -2.22
CA TRP A 201 0.87 -1.57 -1.48
C TRP A 201 0.55 -2.50 -0.32
N VAL A 202 -0.39 -2.13 0.56
CA VAL A 202 -0.77 -2.97 1.71
C VAL A 202 -1.28 -4.34 1.26
N LEU A 203 -2.18 -4.41 0.28
CA LEU A 203 -2.71 -5.69 -0.21
C LEU A 203 -1.64 -6.57 -0.86
N GLN A 204 -0.63 -5.98 -1.49
CA GLN A 204 0.47 -6.67 -2.15
C GLN A 204 1.52 -7.17 -1.16
N GLU A 205 1.89 -6.34 -0.19
CA GLU A 205 2.87 -6.65 0.85
C GLU A 205 2.30 -7.61 1.92
N VAL A 206 0.98 -7.57 2.18
CA VAL A 206 0.28 -8.57 2.99
C VAL A 206 0.31 -9.93 2.32
N TRP A 207 0.10 -9.98 1.00
CA TRP A 207 0.13 -11.23 0.24
C TRP A 207 1.49 -11.92 0.29
N SER A 208 2.56 -11.15 0.09
CA SER A 208 3.94 -11.62 0.13
C SER A 208 4.48 -11.83 1.54
N GLY A 209 3.70 -11.51 2.57
CA GLY A 209 4.05 -11.70 3.98
C GLY A 209 5.13 -10.74 4.49
N ILE A 210 5.34 -9.62 3.79
CA ILE A 210 6.46 -8.69 4.01
C ILE A 210 6.13 -7.70 5.10
N LEU A 211 4.98 -7.00 5.03
CA LEU A 211 4.48 -6.21 6.14
C LEU A 211 4.49 -7.12 7.39
N PRO A 212 5.11 -6.69 8.51
CA PRO A 212 5.89 -7.46 9.51
C PRO A 212 5.67 -8.97 9.77
N LYS A 213 5.46 -9.85 8.77
CA LYS A 213 4.45 -10.92 8.83
C LYS A 213 3.07 -10.28 8.87
N ALA A 214 2.22 -10.61 7.91
CA ALA A 214 0.78 -10.39 7.90
C ALA A 214 0.13 -11.06 9.15
N GLN A 215 0.24 -10.37 10.28
CA GLN A 215 0.77 -10.77 11.60
C GLN A 215 0.44 -12.17 12.07
N ARG A 216 1.15 -13.07 11.36
CA ARG A 216 0.90 -14.49 11.18
C ARG A 216 -0.48 -14.70 10.57
N VAL A 217 -0.54 -15.36 9.42
CA VAL A 217 -1.43 -16.51 9.27
C VAL A 217 -2.77 -16.33 10.00
N ALA A 218 -3.66 -15.53 9.42
CA ALA A 218 -5.09 -15.47 9.69
C ALA A 218 -5.76 -16.85 9.45
N ARG A 219 -5.20 -17.92 10.06
CA ARG A 219 -5.54 -19.36 10.00
C ARG A 219 -5.12 -20.22 11.20
N ALA A 220 -4.24 -19.79 12.10
CA ALA A 220 -3.74 -20.60 13.23
C ALA A 220 -2.74 -21.75 12.93
N ASP A 221 -1.85 -21.64 11.93
CA ASP A 221 -0.83 -22.68 11.63
C ASP A 221 0.60 -22.09 11.55
N VAL A 222 1.44 -22.43 12.53
CA VAL A 222 2.88 -22.71 12.33
C VAL A 222 2.99 -24.20 12.65
N LEU A 223 3.52 -24.99 11.72
CA LEU A 223 3.91 -26.38 11.99
C LEU A 223 4.89 -26.45 13.17
#